data_AF-A0AB74QFX1-F1
#
_entry.id   AF-A0AB74QFX1-F1
#
_cell.length_a   1.000
_cell.length_b   1.000
_cell.length_c   1.000
_cell.angle_alpha   90.00
_cell.angle_beta   90.00
_cell.angle_gamma   90.00
#
_symmetry.space_group_name_H-M   'P 1'
#
loop_
_entity.id
_entity.type
_entity.pdbx_description
1 polymer ?
#
loop_
_entity_poly.entity_id
_entity_poly.type
_entity_poly.pdbx_seq_one_letter_code
_entity_poly.pdbx_strand_id
1 'polypeptide(L)'
;MSFDKKRLICAGDFLIELDEAIADIIIELNKKGYKTLNCCSGHINNDGETNCYISFYESYNFTLPKNYCYESDNLIRCNFYGNKLELKKQLNQNIEILRKWVNGLQTYNQVIGEIRSRNENKKHSYIKCLNKDVRIIKSEISEIVLMEIDKLDINSLKVILKEIGIKNYSKLKKNELLIILNENLDILSNEDRKEVLYWIYENNKIKFGMFQKEVIEYLNISKGEFNKVSNELKDFEIGIEKLRIGGKMQSYIKYDRMKIYNIFYKAL
;
A
#
# COMPACT_ATOMS: atom_id res chain seq x y z
N MET A 1 0.33 7.99 -37.89
CA MET A 1 0.21 6.96 -36.84
C MET A 1 -1.18 6.34 -36.91
N SER A 2 -1.30 5.05 -36.65
CA SER A 2 -2.59 4.32 -36.68
C SER A 2 -2.98 3.98 -35.25
N PHE A 3 -4.09 4.52 -34.75
CA PHE A 3 -4.55 4.35 -33.37
C PHE A 3 -5.46 3.12 -33.19
N ASP A 4 -5.89 2.50 -34.29
CA ASP A 4 -6.77 1.33 -34.27
C ASP A 4 -6.03 0.02 -34.59
N LYS A 5 -4.70 0.08 -34.75
CA LYS A 5 -3.88 -1.09 -35.05
C LYS A 5 -3.35 -1.73 -33.78
N LYS A 6 -3.17 -3.05 -33.86
CA LYS A 6 -2.65 -3.86 -32.77
C LYS A 6 -1.32 -4.47 -33.18
N ARG A 7 -0.37 -4.47 -32.26
CA ARG A 7 0.95 -5.11 -32.40
C ARG A 7 0.95 -6.41 -31.60
N LEU A 8 1.33 -7.51 -32.25
CA LEU A 8 1.56 -8.76 -31.55
C LEU A 8 3.05 -8.85 -31.19
N ILE A 9 3.34 -9.08 -29.92
CA ILE A 9 4.71 -9.28 -29.43
C ILE A 9 4.82 -10.64 -28.73
N CYS A 10 5.93 -11.33 -28.94
CA CYS A 10 6.25 -12.56 -28.20
C CYS A 10 6.92 -12.20 -26.87
N ALA A 11 6.37 -12.70 -25.78
CA ALA A 11 6.91 -12.55 -24.42
C ALA A 11 7.03 -13.95 -23.78
N GLY A 12 8.19 -14.59 -23.98
CA GLY A 12 8.35 -16.01 -23.64
C GLY A 12 7.44 -16.87 -24.51
N ASP A 13 6.62 -17.71 -23.87
CA ASP A 13 5.64 -18.59 -24.55
C ASP A 13 4.30 -17.90 -24.85
N PHE A 14 4.16 -16.62 -24.49
CA PHE A 14 2.93 -15.86 -24.66
C PHE A 14 3.00 -14.90 -25.85
N LEU A 15 1.87 -14.75 -26.54
CA LEU A 15 1.67 -13.74 -27.57
C LEU A 15 0.78 -12.63 -26.98
N ILE A 16 1.34 -11.43 -26.83
CA ILE A 16 0.66 -10.30 -26.21
C ILE A 16 0.25 -9.32 -27.30
N GLU A 17 -1.02 -8.90 -27.27
CA GLU A 17 -1.56 -7.87 -28.14
C GLU A 17 -1.44 -6.49 -27.47
N LEU A 18 -0.72 -5.59 -28.11
CA LEU A 18 -0.57 -4.20 -27.69
C LEU A 18 -1.23 -3.25 -28.67
N ASP A 19 -1.61 -2.07 -28.21
CA ASP A 19 -1.99 -0.98 -29.11
C ASP A 19 -0.74 -0.45 -29.83
N GLU A 20 -0.74 -0.51 -31.16
CA GLU A 20 0.40 -0.19 -32.02
C GLU A 20 0.94 1.22 -31.77
N ALA A 21 0.07 2.19 -31.48
CA ALA A 21 0.47 3.59 -31.34
C ALA A 21 1.31 3.84 -30.07
N ILE A 22 1.13 3.03 -29.03
CA ILE A 22 1.88 3.11 -27.78
C ILE A 22 2.75 1.89 -27.50
N ALA A 23 2.81 0.90 -28.41
CA ALA A 23 3.52 -0.36 -28.17
C ALA A 23 4.98 -0.16 -27.75
N ASP A 24 5.71 0.74 -28.42
CA ASP A 24 7.12 1.05 -28.06
C ASP A 24 7.24 1.66 -26.66
N ILE A 25 6.27 2.47 -26.24
CA ILE A 25 6.22 3.06 -24.89
C ILE A 25 6.01 1.96 -23.86
N ILE A 26 5.08 1.04 -24.11
CA ILE A 26 4.79 -0.09 -23.22
C ILE A 26 6.00 -1.02 -23.11
N ILE A 27 6.66 -1.34 -24.22
CA ILE A 27 7.87 -2.16 -24.23
C ILE A 27 8.96 -1.49 -23.38
N GLU A 28 9.16 -0.18 -23.54
CA GLU A 28 10.18 0.55 -22.80
C GLU A 28 9.88 0.64 -21.29
N LEU A 29 8.61 0.85 -20.90
CA LEU A 29 8.18 0.78 -19.51
C LEU A 29 8.52 -0.58 -18.89
N ASN A 30 8.19 -1.67 -19.58
CA ASN A 30 8.45 -3.03 -19.09
C ASN A 30 9.94 -3.35 -18.99
N LYS A 31 10.76 -2.86 -19.92
CA LYS A 31 12.24 -2.95 -19.88
C LYS A 31 12.82 -2.18 -18.70
N LYS A 32 12.27 -0.99 -18.42
CA LYS A 32 12.63 -0.19 -17.25
C LYS A 32 12.14 -0.78 -15.93
N GLY A 33 11.31 -1.82 -15.97
CA GLY A 33 10.85 -2.56 -14.78
C GLY A 33 9.44 -2.19 -14.31
N TYR A 34 8.75 -1.28 -15.01
CA TYR A 34 7.36 -0.93 -14.74
C TYR A 34 6.44 -1.90 -15.48
N LYS A 35 5.96 -2.94 -14.80
CA LYS A 35 5.20 -4.02 -15.44
C LYS A 35 3.77 -3.56 -15.75
N THR A 36 3.38 -3.65 -17.02
CA THR A 36 2.06 -3.22 -17.51
C THR A 36 1.10 -4.39 -17.68
N LEU A 37 -0.18 -4.16 -17.46
CA LEU A 37 -1.25 -5.15 -17.65
C LEU A 37 -2.00 -4.90 -18.97
N ASN A 38 -2.66 -3.76 -19.10
CA ASN A 38 -3.50 -3.38 -20.25
C ASN A 38 -3.21 -1.94 -20.69
N CYS A 39 -3.42 -1.62 -21.96
CA CYS A 39 -3.24 -0.26 -22.46
C CYS A 39 -4.15 0.06 -23.65
N CYS A 40 -4.46 1.35 -23.82
CA CYS A 40 -5.14 1.88 -25.00
C CYS A 40 -4.58 3.26 -25.33
N SER A 41 -4.28 3.51 -26.61
CA SER A 41 -3.77 4.80 -27.10
C SER A 41 -4.86 5.85 -27.32
N GLY A 42 -6.13 5.42 -27.31
CA GLY A 42 -7.31 6.22 -27.61
C GLY A 42 -7.82 5.98 -29.02
N HIS A 43 -9.10 5.61 -29.11
CA HIS A 43 -9.81 5.39 -30.37
C HIS A 43 -10.74 6.58 -30.65
N ILE A 44 -10.70 7.13 -31.86
CA ILE A 44 -11.55 8.27 -32.22
C ILE A 44 -12.91 7.76 -32.67
N ASN A 45 -13.90 7.91 -31.79
CA ASN A 45 -15.29 7.58 -32.08
C ASN A 45 -16.08 8.85 -32.46
N ASN A 46 -17.34 8.68 -32.88
CA ASN A 46 -18.19 9.82 -33.30
C ASN A 46 -18.67 10.69 -32.11
N ASP A 47 -18.42 10.26 -30.88
CA ASP A 47 -18.99 10.86 -29.66
C ASP A 47 -18.20 12.07 -29.13
N GLY A 48 -17.09 12.44 -29.80
CA GLY A 48 -16.28 13.61 -29.44
C GLY A 48 -15.42 13.47 -28.19
N GLU A 49 -15.38 12.28 -27.59
CA GLU A 49 -14.55 11.94 -26.42
C GLU A 49 -13.72 10.68 -26.72
N THR A 50 -12.49 10.66 -26.21
CA THR A 50 -11.64 9.47 -26.18
C THR A 50 -10.67 9.55 -25.01
N ASN A 51 -10.03 8.44 -24.66
CA ASN A 51 -9.05 8.42 -23.59
C ASN A 51 -7.88 7.49 -23.91
N CYS A 52 -6.71 7.84 -23.38
CA CYS A 52 -5.54 6.98 -23.38
C CYS A 52 -5.30 6.51 -21.96
N TYR A 53 -5.08 5.21 -21.78
CA TYR A 53 -4.77 4.64 -20.46
C TYR A 53 -3.66 3.61 -20.52
N ILE A 54 -2.97 3.47 -19.39
CA ILE A 54 -2.00 2.41 -19.12
C ILE A 54 -2.29 1.88 -17.72
N SER A 55 -2.54 0.57 -17.63
CA SER A 55 -2.70 -0.16 -16.37
C SER A 55 -1.43 -0.95 -16.07
N PHE A 56 -1.08 -1.03 -14.80
CA PHE A 56 0.13 -1.66 -14.27
C PHE A 56 -0.23 -2.86 -13.38
N TYR A 57 0.69 -3.82 -13.27
CA TYR A 57 0.54 -4.98 -12.39
C TYR A 57 0.47 -4.59 -10.90
N GLU A 58 1.17 -3.53 -10.53
CA GLU A 58 1.24 -3.00 -9.17
C GLU A 58 1.28 -1.46 -9.21
N SER A 59 1.19 -0.82 -8.04
CA SER A 59 1.33 0.63 -7.95
C SER A 59 2.80 1.03 -8.03
N TYR A 60 3.11 1.95 -8.94
CA TYR A 60 4.46 2.49 -9.11
C TYR A 60 4.49 3.98 -8.78
N ASN A 61 5.56 4.40 -8.09
CA ASN A 61 5.78 5.80 -7.76
C ASN A 61 6.67 6.46 -8.82
N PHE A 62 6.05 7.11 -9.80
CA PHE A 62 6.71 7.96 -10.80
C PHE A 62 5.93 9.25 -11.00
N THR A 63 6.60 10.29 -11.49
CA THR A 63 5.90 11.50 -11.92
C THR A 63 5.04 11.17 -13.13
N LEU A 64 3.75 11.53 -13.08
CA LEU A 64 2.81 11.26 -14.17
C LEU A 64 3.18 12.05 -15.45
N PRO A 65 2.89 11.51 -16.64
CA PRO A 65 2.96 12.28 -17.86
C PRO A 65 1.97 13.45 -17.81
N LYS A 66 2.28 14.52 -18.53
CA LYS A 66 1.44 15.73 -18.54
C LYS A 66 -0.01 15.39 -18.88
N ASN A 67 -0.96 15.92 -18.09
CA ASN A 67 -2.42 15.73 -18.20
C ASN A 67 -2.95 14.33 -17.82
N TYR A 68 -2.09 13.41 -17.39
CA TYR A 68 -2.56 12.14 -16.83
C TYR A 68 -2.93 12.27 -15.36
N CYS A 69 -3.95 11.52 -14.95
CA CYS A 69 -4.34 11.31 -13.57
C CYS A 69 -4.40 9.81 -13.26
N TYR A 70 -4.30 9.48 -11.97
CA TYR A 70 -4.66 8.15 -11.50
C TYR A 70 -6.19 8.00 -11.50
N GLU A 71 -6.69 6.96 -12.16
CA GLU A 71 -8.08 6.51 -12.01
C GLU A 71 -8.21 5.47 -10.88
N SER A 72 -7.14 4.66 -10.71
CA SER A 72 -6.92 3.76 -9.58
C SER A 72 -5.42 3.70 -9.26
N ASP A 73 -5.04 3.04 -8.17
CA ASP A 73 -3.64 2.95 -7.68
C ASP A 73 -2.62 2.42 -8.71
N ASN A 74 -3.10 1.71 -9.74
CA ASN A 74 -2.31 1.08 -10.79
C ASN A 74 -2.79 1.43 -12.20
N LEU A 75 -3.60 2.47 -12.38
CA LEU A 75 -4.09 2.86 -13.70
C LEU A 75 -3.99 4.37 -13.89
N ILE A 76 -3.29 4.78 -14.94
CA ILE A 76 -3.20 6.19 -15.36
C ILE A 76 -4.04 6.41 -16.61
N ARG A 77 -4.77 7.53 -16.65
CA ARG A 77 -5.63 7.90 -17.77
C ARG A 77 -5.47 9.37 -18.12
N CYS A 78 -5.59 9.68 -19.41
CA CYS A 78 -5.79 11.03 -19.93
C CYS A 78 -7.01 11.04 -20.84
N ASN A 79 -7.97 11.93 -20.56
CA ASN A 79 -9.17 12.10 -21.37
C ASN A 79 -8.96 13.24 -22.39
N PHE A 80 -9.54 13.09 -23.57
CA PHE A 80 -9.47 14.04 -24.67
C PHE A 80 -10.88 14.32 -25.19
N TYR A 81 -11.12 15.58 -25.52
CA TYR A 81 -12.41 16.06 -26.00
C TYR A 81 -12.21 16.91 -27.25
N GLY A 82 -13.15 16.85 -28.19
CA GLY A 82 -13.17 17.72 -29.35
C GLY A 82 -13.68 17.03 -30.61
N ASN A 83 -13.62 17.73 -31.74
CA ASN A 83 -13.96 17.13 -33.02
C ASN A 83 -12.87 16.15 -33.50
N LYS A 84 -13.18 15.35 -34.52
CA LYS A 84 -12.28 14.31 -35.06
C LYS A 84 -10.87 14.83 -35.41
N LEU A 85 -10.77 16.05 -35.94
CA LEU A 85 -9.48 16.65 -36.32
C LEU A 85 -8.67 17.04 -35.08
N GLU A 86 -9.33 17.66 -34.08
CA GLU A 86 -8.75 18.04 -32.81
C GLU A 86 -8.28 16.83 -32.01
N LEU A 87 -9.13 15.80 -31.88
CA LEU A 87 -8.78 14.55 -31.19
C LEU A 87 -7.56 13.89 -31.83
N LYS A 88 -7.51 13.80 -33.16
CA LYS A 88 -6.33 13.25 -33.86
C LYS A 88 -5.06 14.06 -33.56
N LYS A 89 -5.15 15.39 -33.49
CA LYS A 89 -4.02 16.24 -33.14
C LYS A 89 -3.58 16.02 -31.69
N GLN A 90 -4.53 15.96 -30.76
CA GLN A 90 -4.27 15.71 -29.34
C GLN A 90 -3.63 14.34 -29.10
N LEU A 91 -4.16 13.28 -29.70
CA LEU A 91 -3.61 11.93 -29.59
C LEU A 91 -2.17 11.84 -30.12
N ASN A 92 -1.88 12.44 -31.28
CA ASN A 92 -0.51 12.49 -31.79
C ASN A 92 0.44 13.25 -30.85
N GLN A 93 0.00 14.37 -30.28
CA GLN A 93 0.79 15.10 -29.28
C GLN A 93 0.98 14.28 -28.01
N ASN A 94 -0.03 13.51 -27.61
CA ASN A 94 0.01 12.66 -26.44
C ASN A 94 1.06 11.55 -26.55
N ILE A 95 1.22 10.95 -27.74
CA ILE A 95 2.30 9.96 -27.98
C ILE A 95 3.68 10.58 -27.70
N GLU A 96 3.90 11.82 -28.13
CA GLU A 96 5.18 12.52 -27.88
C GLU A 96 5.36 12.86 -26.39
N ILE A 97 4.27 13.18 -25.68
CA ILE A 97 4.30 13.37 -24.21
C ILE A 97 4.71 12.05 -23.53
N LEU A 98 4.06 10.94 -23.88
CA LEU A 98 4.35 9.63 -23.33
C LEU A 98 5.76 9.14 -23.66
N ARG A 99 6.24 9.37 -24.89
CA ARG A 99 7.62 9.04 -25.30
C ARG A 99 8.65 9.81 -24.50
N LYS A 100 8.49 11.13 -24.38
CA LYS A 100 9.38 11.97 -23.56
C LYS A 100 9.36 11.54 -22.10
N TRP A 101 8.18 11.24 -21.59
CA TRP A 101 7.99 10.76 -20.23
C TRP A 101 8.74 9.44 -20.00
N VAL A 102 8.46 8.39 -20.77
CA VAL A 102 9.11 7.07 -20.56
C VAL A 102 10.62 7.13 -20.74
N ASN A 103 11.12 7.92 -21.69
CA ASN A 103 12.56 8.11 -21.89
C ASN A 103 13.22 8.84 -20.71
N GLY A 104 12.51 9.79 -20.11
CA GLY A 104 12.95 10.52 -18.91
C GLY A 104 12.82 9.72 -17.61
N LEU A 105 12.09 8.60 -17.61
CA LEU A 105 12.04 7.71 -16.44
C LEU A 105 13.38 7.01 -16.26
N GLN A 106 13.90 7.05 -15.04
CA GLN A 106 14.95 6.14 -14.61
C GLN A 106 14.43 4.69 -14.62
N THR A 107 15.32 3.70 -14.71
CA THR A 107 14.87 2.32 -14.51
C THR A 107 14.38 2.15 -13.08
N TYR A 108 13.36 1.30 -12.86
CA TYR A 108 12.83 1.02 -11.53
C TYR A 108 13.93 0.58 -10.56
N ASN A 109 14.90 -0.23 -11.03
CA ASN A 109 16.06 -0.63 -10.24
C ASN A 109 17.00 0.55 -9.90
N GLN A 110 17.14 1.54 -10.79
CA GLN A 110 17.87 2.78 -10.49
C GLN A 110 17.10 3.68 -9.54
N VAL A 111 15.78 3.81 -9.69
CA VAL A 111 14.94 4.56 -8.73
C VAL A 111 15.04 3.94 -7.34
N ILE A 112 14.91 2.61 -7.23
CA ILE A 112 15.07 1.88 -5.97
C ILE A 112 16.52 1.95 -5.47
N GLY A 113 17.53 1.92 -6.33
CA GLY A 113 18.95 2.07 -5.98
C GLY A 113 19.34 3.48 -5.54
N GLU A 114 18.76 4.52 -6.14
CA GLU A 114 18.93 5.92 -5.73
C GLU A 114 18.19 6.20 -4.44
N ILE A 115 17.01 5.63 -4.24
CA ILE A 115 16.31 5.65 -2.95
C ILE A 115 17.20 4.99 -1.88
N ARG A 116 17.73 3.79 -2.14
CA ARG A 116 18.63 3.07 -1.22
C ARG A 116 19.92 3.86 -0.92
N SER A 117 20.57 4.44 -1.93
CA SER A 117 21.83 5.20 -1.76
C SER A 117 21.66 6.62 -1.20
N ARG A 118 20.53 7.30 -1.49
CA ARG A 118 20.15 8.54 -0.78
C ARG A 118 19.88 8.27 0.70
N ASN A 119 19.45 7.06 1.05
CA ASN A 119 19.23 6.64 2.44
C ASN A 119 20.53 6.23 3.16
N GLU A 120 21.57 5.81 2.43
CA GLU A 120 22.92 5.61 3.00
C GLU A 120 23.65 6.92 3.31
N ASN A 121 23.53 7.95 2.45
CA ASN A 121 24.20 9.25 2.62
C ASN A 121 23.47 10.26 3.53
N LYS A 122 22.25 9.95 4.00
CA LYS A 122 21.44 10.81 4.89
C LYS A 122 21.55 10.46 6.38
N LYS A 123 22.57 9.70 6.78
CA LYS A 123 22.83 9.32 8.18
C LYS A 123 23.11 10.50 9.14
N HIS A 124 23.08 11.77 8.71
CA HIS A 124 23.48 12.93 9.53
C HIS A 124 22.58 14.19 9.46
N SER A 125 21.27 14.07 9.16
CA SER A 125 20.36 15.21 9.34
C SER A 125 19.04 14.79 9.99
N TYR A 126 18.89 15.19 11.25
CA TYR A 126 17.67 15.11 12.03
C TYR A 126 16.49 15.85 11.36
N ILE A 127 15.31 15.23 11.38
CA ILE A 127 13.96 15.80 11.14
C ILE A 127 13.64 16.32 9.72
N LYS A 128 12.99 15.47 8.90
CA LYS A 128 11.79 15.71 8.05
C LYS A 128 11.77 14.76 6.84
N CYS A 129 10.90 13.76 6.90
CA CYS A 129 10.08 13.26 5.78
C CYS A 129 9.00 12.38 6.40
N LEU A 130 7.90 13.03 6.80
CA LEU A 130 6.62 12.38 7.06
C LEU A 130 5.99 12.00 5.72
N ASN A 131 5.31 10.85 5.72
CA ASN A 131 4.24 10.44 4.82
C ASN A 131 4.65 9.71 3.52
N LYS A 132 4.75 8.38 3.62
CA LYS A 132 3.76 7.55 2.90
C LYS A 132 2.53 7.40 3.82
N ASP A 133 1.35 7.37 3.21
CA ASP A 133 0.04 7.64 3.79
C ASP A 133 -0.22 6.92 5.14
N VAL A 134 -0.40 7.67 6.23
CA VAL A 134 -0.89 7.18 7.54
C VAL A 134 -2.13 6.27 7.36
N ARG A 135 -2.93 6.53 6.31
CA ARG A 135 -4.09 5.73 5.90
C ARG A 135 -3.77 4.26 5.60
N ILE A 136 -2.64 3.95 4.97
CA ILE A 136 -2.25 2.57 4.63
C ILE A 136 -1.92 1.79 5.91
N ILE A 137 -1.10 2.38 6.78
CA ILE A 137 -0.72 1.77 8.06
C ILE A 137 -1.96 1.60 8.96
N LYS A 138 -2.86 2.59 8.98
CA LYS A 138 -4.15 2.46 9.68
C LYS A 138 -4.98 1.30 9.12
N SER A 139 -4.95 1.05 7.81
CA SER A 139 -5.66 -0.09 7.19
C SER A 139 -5.09 -1.42 7.66
N GLU A 140 -3.76 -1.61 7.59
CA GLU A 140 -3.10 -2.85 8.03
C GLU A 140 -3.34 -3.13 9.52
N ILE A 141 -3.26 -2.09 10.36
CA ILE A 141 -3.56 -2.21 11.79
C ILE A 141 -5.03 -2.58 12.02
N SER A 142 -5.95 -1.97 11.26
CA SER A 142 -7.38 -2.25 11.38
C SER A 142 -7.71 -3.70 11.07
N GLU A 143 -7.10 -4.27 10.03
CA GLU A 143 -7.27 -5.67 9.66
C GLU A 143 -6.78 -6.62 10.77
N ILE A 144 -5.59 -6.34 11.33
CA ILE A 144 -5.04 -7.13 12.45
C ILE A 144 -5.95 -7.06 13.68
N VAL A 145 -6.45 -5.87 14.03
CA VAL A 145 -7.37 -5.73 15.16
C VAL A 145 -8.61 -6.57 14.91
N LEU A 146 -9.23 -6.52 13.73
CA LEU A 146 -10.41 -7.32 13.42
C LEU A 146 -10.15 -8.83 13.52
N MET A 147 -9.01 -9.29 13.03
CA MET A 147 -8.64 -10.72 13.07
C MET A 147 -8.38 -11.23 14.48
N GLU A 148 -7.96 -10.36 15.40
CA GLU A 148 -7.45 -10.75 16.72
C GLU A 148 -8.21 -10.11 17.89
N ILE A 149 -9.35 -9.46 17.64
CA ILE A 149 -10.12 -8.73 18.65
C ILE A 149 -10.61 -9.66 19.78
N ASP A 150 -10.76 -10.95 19.46
CA ASP A 150 -11.11 -12.01 20.39
C ASP A 150 -10.01 -12.28 21.42
N LYS A 151 -8.76 -11.85 21.19
CA LYS A 151 -7.67 -11.96 22.18
C LYS A 151 -7.85 -11.01 23.36
N LEU A 152 -8.68 -9.96 23.22
CA LEU A 152 -8.95 -9.04 24.30
C LEU A 152 -9.60 -9.75 25.49
N ASP A 153 -9.32 -9.25 26.70
CA ASP A 153 -9.98 -9.75 27.90
C ASP A 153 -11.29 -9.00 28.12
N ILE A 154 -12.12 -9.54 29.03
CA ILE A 154 -13.43 -8.97 29.35
C ILE A 154 -13.32 -7.50 29.78
N ASN A 155 -12.28 -7.13 30.54
CA ASN A 155 -12.14 -5.76 31.03
C ASN A 155 -11.83 -4.79 29.89
N SER A 156 -10.96 -5.19 28.96
CA SER A 156 -10.59 -4.40 27.79
C SER A 156 -11.79 -4.17 26.88
N LEU A 157 -12.58 -5.23 26.62
CA LEU A 157 -13.81 -5.12 25.86
C LEU A 157 -14.82 -4.18 26.52
N LYS A 158 -15.00 -4.27 27.86
CA LYS A 158 -15.89 -3.37 28.60
C LYS A 158 -15.43 -1.91 28.56
N VAL A 159 -14.12 -1.64 28.57
CA VAL A 159 -13.58 -0.29 28.39
C VAL A 159 -13.89 0.21 26.99
N ILE A 160 -13.66 -0.60 25.95
CA ILE A 160 -13.96 -0.21 24.56
C ILE A 160 -15.45 0.14 24.41
N LEU A 161 -16.36 -0.74 24.84
CA LEU A 161 -17.80 -0.49 24.76
C LEU A 161 -18.23 0.79 25.49
N LYS A 162 -17.59 1.08 26.63
CA LYS A 162 -17.83 2.33 27.38
C LYS A 162 -17.44 3.57 26.56
N GLU A 163 -16.25 3.55 25.98
CA GLU A 163 -15.70 4.71 25.25
C GLU A 163 -16.47 4.97 23.94
N ILE A 164 -16.99 3.93 23.30
CA ILE A 164 -17.90 4.09 22.14
C ILE A 164 -19.36 4.39 22.54
N GLY A 165 -19.63 4.57 23.84
CA GLY A 165 -20.94 5.04 24.34
C GLY A 165 -22.02 3.98 24.48
N ILE A 166 -21.70 2.69 24.37
CA ILE A 166 -22.65 1.59 24.51
C ILE A 166 -22.97 1.39 25.99
N LYS A 167 -24.24 1.15 26.32
CA LYS A 167 -24.72 0.94 27.70
C LYS A 167 -25.07 -0.52 27.94
N ASN A 168 -25.32 -0.89 29.19
CA ASN A 168 -25.80 -2.22 29.61
C ASN A 168 -24.85 -3.41 29.34
N TYR A 169 -23.56 -3.18 29.18
CA TYR A 169 -22.56 -4.22 28.90
C TYR A 169 -21.95 -4.88 30.15
N SER A 170 -22.21 -4.35 31.35
CA SER A 170 -21.44 -4.68 32.56
C SER A 170 -21.54 -6.14 33.02
N LYS A 171 -22.68 -6.79 32.77
CA LYS A 171 -22.97 -8.19 33.17
C LYS A 171 -22.71 -9.21 32.06
N LEU A 172 -22.30 -8.76 30.87
CA LEU A 172 -22.16 -9.63 29.70
C LEU A 172 -20.88 -10.47 29.76
N LYS A 173 -20.96 -11.66 29.18
CA LYS A 173 -19.84 -12.58 28.96
C LYS A 173 -19.04 -12.13 27.73
N LYS A 174 -17.81 -12.65 27.60
CA LYS A 174 -16.88 -12.29 26.53
C LYS A 174 -17.50 -12.37 25.12
N ASN A 175 -18.17 -13.48 24.79
CA ASN A 175 -18.76 -13.64 23.46
C ASN A 175 -19.88 -12.62 23.19
N GLU A 176 -20.69 -12.30 24.18
CA GLU A 176 -21.76 -11.29 24.06
C GLU A 176 -21.17 -9.89 23.86
N LEU A 177 -20.09 -9.56 24.58
CA LEU A 177 -19.35 -8.30 24.41
C LEU A 177 -18.77 -8.17 23.00
N LEU A 178 -18.21 -9.26 22.46
CA LEU A 178 -17.64 -9.30 21.11
C LEU A 178 -18.70 -9.14 20.02
N ILE A 179 -19.85 -9.81 20.17
CA ILE A 179 -20.99 -9.67 19.25
C ILE A 179 -21.42 -8.21 19.18
N ILE A 180 -21.68 -7.58 20.34
CA ILE A 180 -22.10 -6.18 20.41
C ILE A 180 -21.04 -5.26 19.80
N LEU A 181 -19.76 -5.49 20.09
CA LEU A 181 -18.68 -4.68 19.52
C LEU A 181 -18.65 -4.78 17.99
N ASN A 182 -18.74 -5.98 17.43
CA ASN A 182 -18.74 -6.18 15.97
C ASN A 182 -19.96 -5.57 15.31
N GLU A 183 -21.16 -5.77 15.85
CA GLU A 183 -22.39 -5.13 15.35
C GLU A 183 -22.27 -3.60 15.31
N ASN A 184 -21.64 -3.01 16.33
CA ASN A 184 -21.42 -1.55 16.37
C ASN A 184 -20.28 -1.09 15.45
N LEU A 185 -19.32 -1.95 15.12
CA LEU A 185 -18.28 -1.63 14.12
C LEU A 185 -18.83 -1.72 12.70
N ASP A 186 -19.78 -2.62 12.43
CA ASP A 186 -20.36 -2.85 11.09
C ASP A 186 -21.33 -1.75 10.64
N ILE A 187 -21.91 -0.98 11.58
CA ILE A 187 -22.77 0.18 11.26
C ILE A 187 -21.98 1.46 10.97
N LEU A 188 -20.68 1.50 11.26
CA LEU A 188 -19.84 2.67 11.05
C LEU A 188 -19.50 2.84 9.56
N SER A 189 -19.23 4.08 9.15
CA SER A 189 -18.60 4.33 7.86
C SER A 189 -17.21 3.67 7.81
N ASN A 190 -16.71 3.38 6.61
CA ASN A 190 -15.38 2.76 6.47
C ASN A 190 -14.26 3.57 7.14
N GLU A 191 -14.33 4.90 7.11
CA GLU A 191 -13.31 5.75 7.73
C GLU A 191 -13.47 5.82 9.26
N ASP A 192 -14.69 5.96 9.78
CA ASP A 192 -14.93 5.95 11.23
C ASP A 192 -14.57 4.59 11.85
N ARG A 193 -14.88 3.49 11.14
CA ARG A 193 -14.50 2.14 11.54
C ARG A 193 -12.99 2.00 11.69
N LYS A 194 -12.21 2.51 10.72
CA LYS A 194 -10.74 2.51 10.79
C LYS A 194 -10.21 3.32 11.97
N GLU A 195 -10.80 4.49 12.24
CA GLU A 195 -10.38 5.32 13.38
C GLU A 195 -10.66 4.62 14.72
N VAL A 196 -11.82 3.99 14.88
CA VAL A 196 -12.16 3.22 16.09
C VAL A 196 -11.23 2.02 16.25
N LEU A 197 -10.97 1.25 15.19
CA LEU A 197 -10.05 0.10 15.23
C LEU A 197 -8.61 0.53 15.56
N TYR A 198 -8.16 1.65 15.00
CA TYR A 198 -6.86 2.23 15.33
C TYR A 198 -6.79 2.68 16.79
N TRP A 199 -7.84 3.31 17.32
CA TRP A 199 -7.91 3.65 18.74
C TRP A 199 -7.89 2.41 19.64
N ILE A 200 -8.60 1.34 19.27
CA ILE A 200 -8.56 0.05 19.99
C ILE A 200 -7.13 -0.49 20.03
N TYR A 201 -6.42 -0.44 18.91
CA TYR A 201 -5.01 -0.81 18.83
C TYR A 201 -4.14 0.02 19.79
N GLU A 202 -4.23 1.35 19.71
CA GLU A 202 -3.39 2.26 20.52
C GLU A 202 -3.59 2.03 22.03
N ASN A 203 -4.78 1.64 22.45
CA ASN A 203 -5.09 1.36 23.87
C ASN A 203 -4.79 -0.09 24.29
N ASN A 204 -4.48 -0.99 23.36
CA ASN A 204 -4.23 -2.41 23.62
C ASN A 204 -2.96 -2.92 22.91
N LYS A 205 -1.99 -2.03 22.64
CA LYS A 205 -0.81 -2.31 21.80
C LYS A 205 -0.10 -3.60 22.14
N ILE A 206 0.11 -3.89 23.43
CA ILE A 206 0.84 -5.09 23.87
C ILE A 206 0.18 -6.36 23.35
N LYS A 207 -1.16 -6.45 23.42
CA LYS A 207 -1.93 -7.61 22.96
C LYS A 207 -1.87 -7.78 21.45
N PHE A 208 -1.89 -6.65 20.74
CA PHE A 208 -1.78 -6.59 19.29
C PHE A 208 -0.33 -6.43 18.80
N GLY A 209 0.67 -6.61 19.65
CA GLY A 209 2.08 -6.42 19.29
C GLY A 209 2.62 -7.55 18.42
N MET A 210 3.80 -7.34 17.84
CA MET A 210 4.57 -8.38 17.13
C MET A 210 5.54 -9.08 18.07
N PHE A 211 5.64 -10.40 17.99
CA PHE A 211 6.79 -11.12 18.53
C PHE A 211 8.00 -10.97 17.62
N GLN A 212 9.20 -11.21 18.16
CA GLN A 212 10.45 -11.19 17.40
C GLN A 212 10.36 -11.98 16.08
N LYS A 213 9.75 -13.17 16.10
CA LYS A 213 9.61 -14.00 14.89
C LYS A 213 8.82 -13.29 13.80
N GLU A 214 7.71 -12.65 14.16
CA GLU A 214 6.87 -11.90 13.23
C GLU A 214 7.62 -10.67 12.70
N VAL A 215 8.43 -10.00 13.53
CA VAL A 215 9.27 -8.88 13.09
C VAL A 215 10.31 -9.33 12.07
N ILE A 216 10.97 -10.47 12.32
CA ILE A 216 11.95 -11.08 11.41
C ILE A 216 11.30 -11.41 10.07
N GLU A 217 10.12 -12.04 10.10
CA GLU A 217 9.34 -12.41 8.91
C GLU A 217 8.90 -11.16 8.13
N TYR A 218 8.36 -10.14 8.81
CA TYR A 218 7.91 -8.91 8.16
C TYR A 218 9.06 -8.11 7.54
N LEU A 219 10.17 -7.98 8.27
CA LEU A 219 11.35 -7.28 7.77
C LEU A 219 12.11 -8.09 6.71
N ASN A 220 11.75 -9.36 6.50
CA ASN A 220 12.44 -10.31 5.63
C ASN A 220 13.95 -10.36 5.89
N ILE A 221 14.32 -10.44 7.17
CA ILE A 221 15.71 -10.52 7.63
C ILE A 221 15.97 -11.86 8.30
N SER A 222 17.22 -12.28 8.39
CA SER A 222 17.63 -13.43 9.19
C SER A 222 17.64 -13.09 10.70
N LYS A 223 17.63 -14.12 11.54
CA LYS A 223 17.84 -13.95 13.00
C LYS A 223 19.17 -13.28 13.32
N GLY A 224 20.21 -13.57 12.54
CA GLY A 224 21.53 -12.95 12.70
C GLY A 224 21.50 -11.44 12.41
N GLU A 225 20.76 -11.03 11.38
CA GLU A 225 20.55 -9.61 11.05
C GLU A 225 19.67 -8.91 12.09
N PHE A 226 18.60 -9.55 12.56
CA PHE A 226 17.78 -9.03 13.66
C PHE A 226 18.62 -8.71 14.90
N ASN A 227 19.54 -9.60 15.29
CA ASN A 227 20.41 -9.38 16.43
C ASN A 227 21.36 -8.19 16.26
N LYS A 228 21.70 -7.81 15.01
CA LYS A 228 22.54 -6.63 14.74
C LYS A 228 21.75 -5.32 14.90
N VAL A 229 20.45 -5.34 14.58
CA VAL A 229 19.56 -4.17 14.65
C VAL A 229 18.69 -4.13 15.91
N SER A 230 18.75 -5.16 16.77
CA SER A 230 17.88 -5.29 17.94
C SER A 230 18.00 -4.11 18.91
N ASN A 231 19.21 -3.54 19.04
CA ASN A 231 19.44 -2.33 19.83
C ASN A 231 18.69 -1.12 19.28
N GLU A 232 18.57 -1.00 17.96
CA GLU A 232 17.81 0.08 17.31
C GLU A 232 16.29 -0.14 17.43
N LEU A 233 15.85 -1.40 17.51
CA LEU A 233 14.45 -1.77 17.71
C LEU A 233 14.00 -1.65 19.17
N LYS A 234 14.90 -1.33 20.10
CA LYS A 234 14.57 -1.25 21.53
C LYS A 234 13.48 -0.20 21.82
N ASP A 235 13.50 0.91 21.10
CA ASP A 235 12.47 1.98 21.22
C ASP A 235 11.10 1.56 20.67
N PHE A 236 11.02 0.37 20.06
CA PHE A 236 9.83 -0.17 19.43
C PHE A 236 9.22 -1.24 20.32
N GLU A 237 9.93 -1.68 21.36
CA GLU A 237 9.39 -2.56 22.38
C GLU A 237 8.24 -1.87 23.12
N ILE A 238 7.12 -2.58 23.24
CA ILE A 238 5.91 -2.10 23.93
C ILE A 238 5.66 -2.84 25.24
N GLY A 239 6.38 -3.94 25.47
CA GLY A 239 6.31 -4.66 26.72
C GLY A 239 6.64 -6.14 26.58
N ILE A 240 6.37 -6.88 27.65
CA ILE A 240 6.59 -8.32 27.74
C ILE A 240 5.24 -9.02 27.89
N GLU A 241 4.98 -9.98 27.01
CA GLU A 241 3.85 -10.89 27.13
C GLU A 241 4.30 -12.26 27.67
N LYS A 242 3.56 -12.78 28.64
CA LYS A 242 3.83 -14.08 29.25
C LYS A 242 2.89 -15.14 28.67
N LEU A 243 3.46 -16.12 28.00
CA LEU A 243 2.73 -17.22 27.37
C LEU A 243 3.03 -18.54 28.05
N ARG A 244 2.05 -19.44 28.06
CA ARG A 244 2.23 -20.80 28.56
C ARG A 244 2.51 -21.74 27.39
N ILE A 245 3.74 -22.27 27.31
CA ILE A 245 4.17 -23.17 26.24
C ILE A 245 4.71 -24.45 26.89
N GLY A 246 4.10 -25.59 26.54
CA GLY A 246 4.47 -26.89 27.12
C GLY A 246 4.32 -26.92 28.65
N GLY A 247 3.29 -26.27 29.20
CA GLY A 247 3.04 -26.19 30.64
C GLY A 247 3.90 -25.17 31.42
N LYS A 248 4.97 -24.65 30.81
CA LYS A 248 5.88 -23.66 31.42
C LYS A 248 5.53 -22.25 30.98
N MET A 249 5.64 -21.30 31.91
CA MET A 249 5.52 -19.87 31.60
C MET A 249 6.81 -19.37 30.96
N GLN A 250 6.68 -18.72 29.81
CA GLN A 250 7.78 -18.10 29.07
C GLN A 250 7.43 -16.65 28.77
N SER A 251 8.44 -15.77 28.81
CA SER A 251 8.27 -14.33 28.62
C SER A 251 8.82 -13.92 27.27
N TYR A 252 8.06 -13.16 26.51
CA TYR A 252 8.40 -12.72 25.16
C TYR A 252 8.27 -11.21 25.03
N ILE A 253 9.26 -10.56 24.44
CA ILE A 253 9.20 -9.14 24.10
C ILE A 253 8.24 -8.95 22.92
N LYS A 254 7.38 -7.94 23.04
CA LYS A 254 6.47 -7.47 22.01
C LYS A 254 6.95 -6.14 21.44
N TYR A 255 6.82 -5.98 20.14
CA TYR A 255 7.14 -4.77 19.40
C TYR A 255 5.88 -4.10 18.86
N ASP A 256 5.87 -2.77 18.80
CA ASP A 256 4.81 -1.95 18.21
C ASP A 256 4.74 -2.21 16.69
N ARG A 257 3.68 -2.91 16.25
CA ARG A 257 3.39 -3.16 14.82
C ARG A 257 3.51 -1.90 13.98
N MET A 258 2.90 -0.79 14.41
CA MET A 258 2.91 0.45 13.66
C MET A 258 4.33 0.99 13.50
N LYS A 259 5.15 0.97 14.55
CA LYS A 259 6.56 1.39 14.44
C LYS A 259 7.35 0.47 13.52
N ILE A 260 7.15 -0.85 13.60
CA ILE A 260 7.82 -1.83 12.75
C ILE A 260 7.42 -1.66 11.27
N TYR A 261 6.14 -1.50 10.98
CA TYR A 261 5.65 -1.21 9.61
C TYR A 261 6.27 0.08 9.08
N ASN A 262 6.41 1.10 9.93
CA ASN A 262 7.08 2.34 9.59
C ASN A 262 8.58 2.22 9.31
N ILE A 263 9.28 1.13 9.69
CA ILE A 263 10.70 0.96 9.37
C ILE A 263 10.90 0.87 7.86
N PHE A 264 10.07 0.08 7.18
CA PHE A 264 10.13 -0.09 5.74
C PHE A 264 9.90 1.24 4.99
N TYR A 265 9.14 2.16 5.60
CA TYR A 265 8.81 3.46 5.02
C TYR A 265 9.79 4.58 5.36
N LYS A 266 10.65 4.41 6.37
CA LYS A 266 11.75 5.35 6.67
C LYS A 266 13.04 5.04 5.90
N ALA A 267 13.11 3.86 5.28
CA ALA A 267 14.22 3.41 4.43
C ALA A 267 13.95 3.57 2.91
N LEU A 268 12.82 4.23 2.55
CA LEU A 268 12.47 4.67 1.19
C LEU A 268 12.42 6.21 1.15
#